data_AF-A0A1H3UEE7-F1
#
_entry.id   AF-A0A1H3UEE7-F1
#
_cell.length_a   1.000
_cell.length_b   1.000
_cell.length_c   1.000
_cell.angle_alpha   90.00
_cell.angle_beta   90.00
_cell.angle_gamma   90.00
#
_symmetry.space_group_name_H-M   'P 1'
#
loop_
_entity.id
_entity.type
_entity.pdbx_description
1 polymer ?
#
loop_
_entity_poly.entity_id
_entity_poly.type
_entity_poly.pdbx_seq_one_letter_code
_entity_poly.pdbx_strand_id
1 'polypeptide(L)'
;MAKADDSALTELMKQTQAAVTLNPMLRPQIDQYWQMQEKMLREAEAFTKHWFERRHTATETALKASKDAMSGGSDPTDALKTMSDWQQHSMERLVEDFREWVELCSRCAGHVTRAEVEAEVDGLKRTAKQVAASTNTKHSTPV
;
A
#
# COMPACT_ATOMS: atom_id res chain seq x y z
N MET A 1 32.21 -0.87 -20.58
CA MET A 1 31.53 -0.06 -19.55
C MET A 1 30.78 -0.89 -18.50
N ALA A 2 31.12 -2.16 -18.25
CA ALA A 2 30.35 -3.04 -17.34
C ALA A 2 30.95 -3.24 -15.92
N LYS A 3 32.11 -2.65 -15.59
CA LYS A 3 32.81 -2.90 -14.30
C LYS A 3 32.47 -1.92 -13.17
N ALA A 4 31.85 -0.78 -13.47
CA ALA A 4 31.55 0.24 -12.47
C ALA A 4 30.28 -0.07 -11.65
N ASP A 5 29.29 -0.73 -12.27
CA ASP A 5 28.03 -1.08 -11.60
C ASP A 5 28.20 -2.20 -10.56
N ASP A 6 29.01 -3.22 -10.87
CA ASP A 6 29.24 -4.34 -9.95
C ASP A 6 29.94 -3.90 -8.66
N SER A 7 30.88 -2.95 -8.74
CA SER A 7 31.56 -2.47 -7.53
C SER A 7 30.66 -1.58 -6.68
N ALA A 8 29.83 -0.75 -7.31
CA ALA A 8 28.86 0.09 -6.60
C ALA A 8 27.82 -0.75 -5.86
N LEU A 9 27.31 -1.80 -6.51
CA LEU A 9 26.33 -2.71 -5.93
C LEU A 9 26.95 -3.54 -4.79
N THR A 10 28.20 -3.99 -4.96
CA THR A 10 28.94 -4.70 -3.92
C THR A 10 29.23 -3.81 -2.69
N GLU A 11 29.57 -2.53 -2.91
CA GLU A 11 29.84 -1.58 -1.84
C GLU A 11 28.55 -1.25 -1.06
N LEU A 12 27.43 -1.07 -1.77
CA LEU A 12 26.11 -0.88 -1.17
C LEU A 12 25.71 -2.09 -0.31
N MET A 13 25.94 -3.31 -0.79
CA MET A 13 25.65 -4.54 -0.04
C MET A 13 26.50 -4.63 1.24
N LYS A 14 27.80 -4.31 1.16
CA LYS A 14 28.69 -4.30 2.33
C LYS A 14 28.26 -3.26 3.37
N GLN A 15 27.93 -2.04 2.94
CA GLN A 15 27.46 -0.99 3.84
C GLN A 15 26.14 -1.37 4.51
N THR A 16 25.20 -1.92 3.74
CA THR A 16 23.90 -2.39 4.26
C THR A 16 24.09 -3.52 5.27
N GLN A 17 24.95 -4.48 4.95
CA GLN A 17 25.26 -5.61 5.84
C GLN A 17 25.96 -5.14 7.11
N ALA A 18 26.91 -4.20 7.03
CA ALA A 18 27.55 -3.61 8.20
C ALA A 18 26.54 -2.87 9.08
N ALA A 19 25.66 -2.05 8.51
CA ALA A 19 24.62 -1.33 9.25
C ALA A 19 23.63 -2.28 9.95
N VAL A 20 23.16 -3.32 9.26
CA VAL A 20 22.24 -4.33 9.81
C VAL A 20 22.89 -5.20 10.89
N THR A 21 24.19 -5.47 10.78
CA THR A 21 24.92 -6.31 11.74
C THR A 21 25.33 -5.51 12.98
N LEU A 22 25.69 -4.24 12.82
CA LEU A 22 26.16 -3.37 13.91
C LEU A 22 25.02 -2.78 14.74
N ASN A 23 23.77 -2.80 14.25
CA ASN A 23 22.63 -2.30 15.01
C ASN A 23 21.48 -3.34 15.08
N PRO A 24 21.49 -4.23 16.09
CA PRO A 24 20.44 -5.23 16.32
C PRO A 24 19.02 -4.66 16.49
N MET A 25 18.89 -3.34 16.73
CA MET A 25 17.60 -2.64 16.75
C MET A 25 17.01 -2.39 15.35
N LEU A 26 17.80 -2.44 14.26
CA LEU A 26 17.31 -2.23 12.88
C LEU A 26 16.61 -3.46 12.30
N ARG A 27 16.98 -4.68 12.71
CA ARG A 27 16.34 -5.92 12.23
C ARG A 27 14.81 -6.01 12.43
N PRO A 28 14.25 -5.76 13.62
CA PRO A 28 12.79 -5.77 13.80
C PRO A 28 12.13 -4.63 13.01
N GLN A 29 12.83 -3.52 12.81
CA GLN A 29 12.36 -2.43 11.96
C GLN A 29 12.23 -2.85 10.49
N ILE A 30 13.12 -3.73 10.00
CA ILE A 30 13.07 -4.29 8.64
C ILE A 30 11.90 -5.27 8.48
N ASP A 31 11.69 -6.19 9.43
CA ASP A 31 10.57 -7.13 9.37
C ASP A 31 9.22 -6.41 9.42
N GLN A 32 9.08 -5.43 10.32
CA GLN A 32 7.88 -4.59 10.43
C GLN A 32 7.65 -3.76 9.17
N TYR A 33 8.73 -3.20 8.60
CA TYR A 33 8.67 -2.46 7.34
C TYR A 33 8.16 -3.34 6.18
N TRP A 34 8.68 -4.54 6.01
CA TRP A 34 8.23 -5.43 4.92
C TRP A 34 6.79 -5.92 5.14
N GLN A 35 6.39 -6.21 6.38
CA GLN A 35 5.01 -6.55 6.69
C GLN A 35 4.04 -5.40 6.42
N MET A 36 4.44 -4.16 6.73
CA MET A 36 3.68 -2.96 6.40
C MET A 36 3.55 -2.79 4.87
N GLN A 37 4.66 -2.92 4.13
CA GLN A 37 4.66 -2.85 2.67
C GLN A 37 3.70 -3.89 2.06
N GLU A 38 3.75 -5.13 2.53
CA GLU A 38 2.83 -6.20 2.08
C GLU A 38 1.36 -5.86 2.35
N LYS A 39 1.04 -5.30 3.53
CA LYS A 39 -0.32 -4.85 3.84
C LYS A 39 -0.78 -3.73 2.89
N MET A 40 0.06 -2.73 2.64
CA MET A 40 -0.26 -1.64 1.71
C MET A 40 -0.47 -2.15 0.27
N LEU A 41 0.35 -3.10 -0.18
CA LEU A 41 0.18 -3.72 -1.50
C LEU A 41 -1.16 -4.45 -1.61
N ARG A 42 -1.60 -5.15 -0.56
CA ARG A 42 -2.92 -5.81 -0.53
C ARG A 42 -4.08 -4.81 -0.59
N GLU A 43 -3.99 -3.69 0.13
CA GLU A 43 -5.01 -2.65 0.05
C GLU A 43 -5.07 -2.05 -1.36
N ALA A 44 -3.91 -1.79 -1.99
CA ALA A 44 -3.83 -1.29 -3.36
C ALA A 44 -4.38 -2.29 -4.38
N GLU A 45 -4.09 -3.59 -4.21
CA GLU A 45 -4.65 -4.65 -5.05
C GLU A 45 -6.18 -4.70 -4.95
N ALA A 46 -6.73 -4.60 -3.74
CA ALA A 46 -8.17 -4.58 -3.53
C ALA A 46 -8.83 -3.36 -4.18
N PHE A 47 -8.28 -2.16 -3.95
CA PHE A 47 -8.74 -0.93 -4.58
C PHE A 47 -8.72 -1.01 -6.11
N THR A 48 -7.60 -1.45 -6.69
CA THR A 48 -7.45 -1.49 -8.15
C THR A 48 -8.42 -2.46 -8.80
N LYS A 49 -8.70 -3.61 -8.17
CA LYS A 49 -9.72 -4.56 -8.66
C LYS A 49 -11.10 -3.90 -8.79
N HIS A 50 -11.59 -3.27 -7.73
CA HIS A 50 -12.91 -2.61 -7.75
C HIS A 50 -12.93 -1.43 -8.73
N TRP A 51 -11.84 -0.65 -8.78
CA TRP A 51 -11.72 0.46 -9.73
C TRP A 51 -11.81 -0.04 -11.18
N PHE A 52 -11.12 -1.13 -11.53
CA PHE A 52 -11.19 -1.72 -12.86
C PHE A 52 -12.60 -2.20 -13.20
N GLU A 53 -13.27 -2.89 -12.28
CA GLU A 53 -14.66 -3.33 -12.46
C GLU A 53 -15.58 -2.16 -12.80
N ARG A 54 -15.50 -1.06 -12.03
CA ARG A 54 -16.28 0.16 -12.30
C ARG A 54 -15.93 0.81 -13.65
N ARG A 55 -14.67 0.78 -14.08
CA ARG A 55 -14.25 1.30 -15.39
C ARG A 55 -14.75 0.46 -16.56
N HIS A 56 -14.78 -0.86 -16.41
CA HIS A 56 -15.40 -1.75 -17.38
C HIS A 56 -16.89 -1.44 -17.52
N THR A 57 -17.64 -1.41 -16.41
CA THR A 57 -19.07 -1.05 -16.43
C THR A 57 -19.32 0.34 -17.04
N ALA A 58 -18.52 1.34 -16.70
CA ALA A 58 -18.64 2.68 -17.28
C ALA A 58 -18.45 2.67 -18.80
N THR A 59 -17.48 1.90 -19.29
CA THR A 59 -17.18 1.80 -20.72
C THR A 59 -18.28 1.06 -21.47
N GLU A 60 -18.75 -0.07 -20.95
CA GLU A 60 -19.84 -0.85 -21.53
C GLU A 60 -21.15 -0.04 -21.63
N THR A 61 -21.48 0.69 -20.56
CA THR A 61 -22.67 1.55 -20.53
C THR A 61 -22.54 2.74 -21.47
N ALA A 62 -21.35 3.32 -21.63
CA ALA A 62 -21.10 4.36 -22.62
C ALA A 62 -21.29 3.85 -24.06
N LEU A 63 -20.77 2.66 -24.37
CA LEU A 63 -20.93 2.03 -25.67
C LEU A 63 -22.40 1.72 -25.97
N LYS A 64 -23.16 1.25 -24.97
CA LYS A 64 -24.60 1.03 -25.10
C LYS A 64 -25.34 2.34 -25.39
N ALA A 65 -25.12 3.37 -24.57
CA ALA A 65 -25.75 4.68 -24.75
C ALA A 65 -25.46 5.28 -26.13
N SER A 66 -24.22 5.15 -26.62
CA SER A 66 -23.82 5.60 -27.95
C SER A 66 -24.54 4.85 -29.07
N LYS A 67 -24.71 3.52 -28.95
CA LYS A 67 -25.44 2.71 -29.95
C LYS A 67 -26.92 3.09 -29.97
N ASP A 68 -27.53 3.23 -28.81
CA ASP A 68 -28.94 3.59 -28.67
C ASP A 68 -29.20 4.96 -29.32
N ALA A 69 -28.34 5.95 -29.05
CA ALA A 69 -28.42 7.28 -29.67
C ALA A 69 -28.23 7.29 -31.20
N MET A 70 -27.42 6.37 -31.75
CA MET A 70 -27.11 6.31 -33.19
C MET A 70 -28.10 5.45 -34.00
N SER A 71 -28.86 4.57 -33.35
CA SER A 71 -29.72 3.59 -34.04
C SER A 71 -30.99 4.17 -34.71
N GLY A 72 -31.15 5.49 -34.73
CA GLY A 72 -31.96 6.20 -35.73
C GLY A 72 -33.48 6.06 -35.66
N GLY A 73 -34.04 5.44 -34.60
CA GLY A 73 -35.49 5.22 -34.45
C GLY A 73 -36.17 5.99 -33.31
N SER A 74 -35.44 6.67 -32.45
CA SER A 74 -35.94 7.26 -31.20
C SER A 74 -35.95 8.79 -31.24
N ASP A 75 -36.96 9.37 -30.60
CA ASP A 75 -37.12 10.81 -30.39
C ASP A 75 -35.79 11.44 -29.92
N PRO A 76 -35.36 12.60 -30.45
CA PRO A 76 -34.19 13.33 -29.95
C PRO A 76 -34.18 13.48 -28.41
N THR A 77 -35.37 13.54 -27.80
CA THR A 77 -35.57 13.59 -26.35
C THR A 77 -35.12 12.30 -25.65
N ASP A 78 -35.31 11.13 -26.26
CA ASP A 78 -34.89 9.83 -25.72
C ASP A 78 -33.36 9.66 -25.76
N ALA A 79 -32.72 10.16 -26.82
CA ALA A 79 -31.27 10.18 -26.92
C ALA A 79 -30.64 11.09 -25.86
N LEU A 80 -31.22 12.29 -25.65
CA LEU A 80 -30.81 13.20 -24.58
C LEU A 80 -31.00 12.58 -23.19
N LYS A 81 -32.12 11.89 -22.96
CA LYS A 81 -32.38 11.18 -21.70
C LYS A 81 -31.34 10.08 -21.46
N THR A 82 -31.06 9.26 -22.46
CA THR A 82 -30.07 8.18 -22.39
C THR A 82 -28.66 8.71 -22.06
N MET A 83 -28.27 9.84 -22.65
CA MET A 83 -27.00 10.49 -22.31
C MET A 83 -26.99 11.07 -20.90
N SER A 84 -28.08 11.71 -20.46
CA SER A 84 -28.22 12.26 -19.11
C SER A 84 -28.14 11.15 -18.05
N ASP A 85 -28.84 10.03 -18.25
CA ASP A 85 -28.83 8.89 -17.34
C ASP A 85 -27.42 8.28 -17.28
N TRP A 86 -26.73 8.14 -18.42
CA TRP A 86 -25.34 7.70 -18.45
C TRP A 86 -24.38 8.64 -17.71
N GLN A 87 -24.55 9.96 -17.87
CA GLN A 87 -23.76 10.98 -17.17
C GLN A 87 -23.97 10.89 -15.64
N GLN A 88 -25.21 10.78 -15.19
CA GLN A 88 -25.53 10.65 -13.76
C GLN A 88 -24.84 9.42 -13.15
N HIS A 89 -25.00 8.25 -13.76
CA HIS A 89 -24.34 7.03 -13.28
C HIS A 89 -22.81 7.12 -13.34
N SER A 90 -22.27 7.91 -14.27
CA SER A 90 -20.82 8.15 -14.34
C SER A 90 -20.34 8.98 -13.16
N MET A 91 -21.12 9.96 -12.72
CA MET A 91 -20.83 10.73 -11.51
C MET A 91 -20.92 9.87 -10.24
N GLU A 92 -21.93 9.01 -10.12
CA GLU A 92 -22.06 8.08 -9.00
C GLU A 92 -20.81 7.18 -8.88
N ARG A 93 -20.33 6.62 -10.00
CA ARG A 93 -19.10 5.81 -10.03
C ARG A 93 -17.86 6.61 -9.62
N LEU A 94 -17.74 7.87 -10.05
CA LEU A 94 -16.62 8.73 -9.67
C LEU A 94 -16.62 9.07 -8.17
N VAL A 95 -17.78 9.30 -7.58
CA VAL A 95 -17.91 9.52 -6.14
C VAL A 95 -17.48 8.26 -5.38
N GLU A 96 -17.88 7.08 -5.84
CA GLU A 96 -17.45 5.82 -5.27
C GLU A 96 -15.93 5.61 -5.40
N ASP A 97 -15.36 5.92 -6.56
CA ASP A 97 -13.90 5.88 -6.77
C ASP A 97 -13.15 6.78 -5.79
N PHE A 98 -13.65 8.00 -5.58
CA PHE A 98 -13.04 8.95 -4.66
C PHE A 98 -13.14 8.46 -3.21
N ARG A 99 -14.30 7.91 -2.83
CA ARG A 99 -14.51 7.33 -1.51
C ARG A 99 -13.52 6.19 -1.24
N GLU A 100 -13.46 5.20 -2.14
CA GLU A 100 -12.56 4.07 -1.97
C GLU A 100 -11.08 4.49 -1.98
N TRP A 101 -10.72 5.51 -2.77
CA TRP A 101 -9.37 6.06 -2.77
C TRP A 101 -9.01 6.69 -1.41
N VAL A 102 -9.90 7.47 -0.81
CA VAL A 102 -9.70 8.02 0.54
C VAL A 102 -9.60 6.91 1.59
N GLU A 103 -10.42 5.86 1.47
CA GLU A 103 -10.33 4.68 2.33
C GLU A 103 -8.98 3.96 2.20
N LEU A 104 -8.49 3.74 0.97
CA LEU A 104 -7.15 3.19 0.70
C LEU A 104 -6.07 4.03 1.39
N CYS A 105 -6.05 5.34 1.17
CA CYS A 105 -5.07 6.23 1.77
C CYS A 105 -5.11 6.15 3.31
N SER A 106 -6.31 6.12 3.89
CA SER A 106 -6.50 6.05 5.34
C SER A 106 -6.01 4.72 5.92
N ARG A 107 -6.29 3.59 5.25
CA ARG A 107 -5.82 2.26 5.67
C ARG A 107 -4.30 2.15 5.56
N CYS A 108 -3.70 2.63 4.47
CA CYS A 108 -2.26 2.69 4.31
C CYS A 108 -1.59 3.53 5.42
N ALA A 109 -2.11 4.71 5.72
CA ALA A 109 -1.62 5.53 6.83
C ALA A 109 -1.75 4.81 8.18
N GLY A 110 -2.84 4.07 8.39
CA GLY A 110 -3.03 3.22 9.56
C GLY A 110 -2.01 2.09 9.68
N HIS A 111 -1.64 1.46 8.56
CA HIS A 111 -0.61 0.41 8.52
C HIS A 111 0.77 0.98 8.86
N VAL A 112 1.12 2.16 8.35
CA VAL A 112 2.37 2.86 8.68
C VAL A 112 2.45 3.17 10.16
N THR A 113 1.43 3.86 10.70
CA THR A 113 1.39 4.26 12.11
C THR A 113 1.50 3.05 13.03
N ARG A 114 0.83 1.94 12.70
CA ARG A 114 0.88 0.72 13.50
C ARG A 114 2.25 0.05 13.46
N ALA A 115 2.89 0.00 12.29
CA ALA A 115 4.22 -0.58 12.14
C ALA A 115 5.28 0.19 12.94
N GLU A 116 5.18 1.52 12.99
CA GLU A 116 6.05 2.35 13.83
C GLU A 116 5.90 2.03 15.33
N VAL A 117 4.65 1.95 15.81
CA VAL A 117 4.35 1.60 17.21
C VAL A 117 4.83 0.18 17.55
N GLU A 118 4.58 -0.79 16.67
CA GLU A 118 5.02 -2.18 16.87
C GLU A 118 6.55 -2.29 16.92
N ALA A 119 7.25 -1.57 16.03
CA ALA A 119 8.71 -1.50 16.03
C ALA A 119 9.28 -0.88 17.32
N GLU A 120 8.67 0.19 17.83
CA GLU A 120 9.08 0.84 19.08
C GLU A 120 8.91 -0.08 20.29
N VAL A 121 7.75 -0.74 20.40
CA VAL A 121 7.44 -1.69 21.49
C VAL A 121 8.40 -2.87 21.48
N ASP A 122 8.70 -3.42 20.30
CA ASP A 122 9.65 -4.54 20.18
C ASP A 122 11.09 -4.12 20.50
N GLY A 123 11.47 -2.89 20.15
CA GLY A 123 12.73 -2.28 20.56
C GLY A 123 12.85 -2.18 22.09
N LEU A 124 11.84 -1.62 22.76
CA LEU A 124 11.78 -1.48 24.22
C LEU A 124 11.86 -2.84 24.94
N LYS A 125 11.09 -3.83 24.49
CA LYS A 125 11.12 -5.19 25.05
C LYS A 125 12.50 -5.83 24.97
N ARG A 126 13.24 -5.61 23.87
CA ARG A 126 14.60 -6.15 23.72
C ARG A 126 15.61 -5.44 24.61
N THR A 127 15.55 -4.12 24.71
CA THR A 127 16.38 -3.36 25.65
C THR A 127 16.15 -3.83 27.08
N ALA A 128 14.89 -4.02 27.49
CA ALA A 128 14.56 -4.56 28.80
C ALA A 128 15.15 -5.97 29.03
N LYS A 129 15.04 -6.88 28.03
CA LYS A 129 15.65 -8.22 28.11
C LYS A 129 17.17 -8.17 28.19
N GLN A 130 17.83 -7.28 27.45
CA GLN A 130 19.29 -7.10 27.50
C GLN A 130 19.74 -6.56 28.86
N VAL A 131 19.02 -5.59 29.42
CA VAL A 131 19.30 -5.05 30.76
C VAL A 131 19.17 -6.17 31.81
N ALA A 132 18.10 -6.96 31.77
CA ALA A 132 17.89 -8.07 32.69
C ALA A 132 18.98 -9.17 32.57
N ALA A 133 19.38 -9.51 31.35
CA ALA A 133 20.43 -10.50 31.11
C ALA A 133 21.82 -10.01 31.59
N SER A 134 22.09 -8.71 31.45
CA SER A 134 23.35 -8.09 31.92
C SER A 134 23.38 -7.87 33.44
N THR A 135 22.23 -7.82 34.11
CA THR A 135 22.18 -7.82 35.59
C THR A 135 22.46 -9.21 36.16
N ASN A 136 21.93 -10.26 35.54
CA ASN A 136 22.17 -11.65 35.97
C ASN A 136 23.62 -12.11 35.80
N THR A 137 24.35 -11.60 34.80
CA THR A 137 25.76 -11.96 34.58
C THR A 137 26.72 -11.30 35.56
N LYS A 138 26.37 -10.12 36.12
CA LYS A 138 27.18 -9.46 37.16
C LYS A 138 27.10 -10.14 38.54
N HIS A 139 26.12 -11.01 38.76
CA HIS A 139 25.94 -11.71 40.03
C HIS A 139 26.70 -13.05 40.13
N SER A 140 27.38 -13.48 39.06
CA SER A 140 27.99 -14.81 38.95
C SER A 140 29.52 -14.79 38.86
N THR A 141 30.21 -13.85 39.51
CA THR A 141 31.67 -13.96 39.74
C THR A 141 31.90 -14.54 41.14
N PRO A 142 32.26 -15.83 41.29
CA PRO A 142 32.77 -16.34 42.56
C PRO A 142 34.24 -15.91 42.71
N VAL A 143 34.59 -15.47 43.93
CA VAL A 143 35.97 -15.22 44.38
C VAL A 143 36.68 -16.55 44.60
#